data_AF-A0A957DMM3-F1
#
_entry.id   AF-A0A957DMM3-F1
#
_cell.length_a   1.000
_cell.length_b   1.000
_cell.length_c   1.000
_cell.angle_alpha   90.00
_cell.angle_beta   90.00
_cell.angle_gamma   90.00
#
_symmetry.space_group_name_H-M   'P 1'
#
loop_
_entity.id
_entity.type
_entity.pdbx_description
1 polymer ?
#
loop_
_entity_poly.entity_id
_entity_poly.type
_entity_poly.pdbx_seq_one_letter_code
_entity_poly.pdbx_strand_id
1 'polypeptide(L)'
;MNKKAVLLWIIALLMLVACGGGGEPEADAPASTNDTSSSTAAEEEAEEEDSTSSDSEEMEEAPADTEEEAEEAPADEEAADEPEEETAVEEAPVEEASGGFGDRPMTGTDPETGLAINPDSVNPGDTFIVRGEIISMNLTPTTSPEFLIQSPDGLKFRLRSQDLAETFFEDGDQLQPFQYQLGILAQATATLAADASPSDIPTSDDLVLVKDE
;
A
#
# COMPACT_ATOMS: atom_id res chain seq x y z
N MET A 1 -46.13 12.59 -30.48
CA MET A 1 -45.44 12.51 -29.17
C MET A 1 -46.13 11.48 -28.30
N ASN A 2 -45.40 10.44 -27.90
CA ASN A 2 -45.95 9.26 -27.24
C ASN A 2 -46.35 9.58 -25.79
N LYS A 3 -47.62 9.35 -25.42
CA LYS A 3 -48.16 9.62 -24.07
C LYS A 3 -47.36 8.91 -22.95
N LYS A 4 -46.65 7.81 -23.30
CA LYS A 4 -45.74 7.08 -22.41
C LYS A 4 -44.46 7.87 -22.06
N ALA A 5 -43.98 8.72 -22.97
CA ALA A 5 -42.81 9.56 -22.76
C ALA A 5 -43.10 10.75 -21.82
N VAL A 6 -44.34 11.24 -21.79
CA VAL A 6 -44.77 12.33 -20.89
C VAL A 6 -44.93 11.84 -19.45
N LEU A 7 -45.42 10.59 -19.26
CA LEU A 7 -45.58 10.01 -17.93
C LEU A 7 -44.25 9.67 -17.25
N LEU A 8 -43.24 9.22 -18.02
CA LEU A 8 -41.90 8.93 -17.47
C LEU A 8 -41.15 10.20 -17.05
N TRP A 9 -41.37 11.32 -17.74
CA TRP A 9 -40.79 12.61 -17.36
C TRP A 9 -41.34 13.16 -16.03
N ILE A 10 -42.60 12.85 -15.69
CA ILE A 10 -43.22 13.26 -14.42
C ILE A 10 -42.68 12.46 -13.23
N ILE A 11 -42.35 11.18 -13.42
CA ILE A 11 -41.75 10.33 -12.37
C ILE A 11 -40.31 10.76 -12.07
N ALA A 12 -39.55 11.18 -13.09
CA ALA A 12 -38.20 11.71 -12.93
C ALA A 12 -38.15 13.06 -12.16
N LEU A 13 -39.25 13.83 -12.10
CA LEU A 13 -39.30 15.10 -11.35
C LEU A 13 -39.60 14.89 -9.85
N LEU A 14 -40.13 13.73 -9.45
CA LEU A 14 -40.59 13.46 -8.08
C LEU A 14 -39.52 12.94 -7.11
N MET A 15 -38.34 12.54 -7.60
CA MET A 15 -37.25 12.01 -6.74
C MET A 15 -36.22 13.06 -6.30
N LEU A 16 -36.37 14.33 -6.70
CA LEU A 16 -35.44 15.44 -6.34
C LEU A 16 -35.85 16.25 -5.11
N VAL A 17 -36.84 15.83 -4.32
CA VAL A 17 -37.26 16.49 -3.07
C VAL A 17 -37.43 15.47 -1.94
N ALA A 18 -36.32 14.87 -1.52
CA ALA A 18 -36.23 14.18 -0.23
C ALA A 18 -34.85 14.46 0.42
N CYS A 19 -34.51 15.75 0.49
CA CYS A 19 -33.53 16.29 1.42
C CYS A 19 -34.31 17.09 2.47
N GLY A 20 -34.50 16.50 3.63
CA GLY A 20 -35.01 17.14 4.85
C GLY A 20 -34.71 16.17 6.00
N GLY A 21 -33.78 16.42 6.92
CA GLY A 21 -33.53 17.69 7.60
C GLY A 21 -34.34 17.70 8.88
N GLY A 22 -33.85 17.02 9.91
CA GLY A 22 -34.52 16.91 11.21
C GLY A 22 -33.57 16.39 12.28
N GLY A 23 -33.11 17.29 13.13
CA GLY A 23 -32.21 17.00 14.25
C GLY A 23 -31.90 18.27 15.02
N GLU A 24 -32.89 18.77 15.76
CA GLU A 24 -32.69 19.74 16.85
C GLU A 24 -31.88 19.10 17.99
N PRO A 25 -30.95 19.83 18.61
CA PRO A 25 -30.62 19.62 20.00
C PRO A 25 -30.86 20.90 20.82
N GLU A 26 -31.95 20.92 21.58
CA GLU A 26 -32.04 21.59 22.89
C GLU A 26 -32.34 20.45 23.89
N ALA A 27 -31.75 20.34 25.08
CA ALA A 27 -31.41 21.36 26.04
C ALA A 27 -30.37 20.86 27.07
N ASP A 28 -30.02 21.80 27.95
CA ASP A 28 -29.37 21.66 29.26
C ASP A 28 -27.83 21.79 29.33
N ALA A 29 -27.44 23.04 29.59
CA ALA A 29 -26.17 23.45 30.20
C ALA A 29 -26.04 22.87 31.65
N PRO A 30 -24.87 22.90 32.31
CA PRO A 30 -24.31 24.17 32.77
C PRO A 30 -22.78 24.33 32.71
N ALA A 31 -22.42 25.60 32.88
CA ALA A 31 -21.16 26.22 33.27
C ALA A 31 -20.06 25.37 33.94
N SER A 32 -18.84 25.62 33.47
CA SER A 32 -17.66 26.03 34.26
C SER A 32 -17.81 26.05 35.79
N THR A 33 -16.97 25.32 36.52
CA THR A 33 -15.84 25.84 37.34
C THR A 33 -15.16 24.72 38.14
N ASN A 34 -13.84 24.86 38.34
CA ASN A 34 -13.00 24.31 39.42
C ASN A 34 -13.70 23.70 40.63
N ASP A 35 -13.16 22.57 41.13
CA ASP A 35 -12.49 22.42 42.44
C ASP A 35 -12.23 20.91 42.67
N THR A 36 -11.00 20.45 42.87
CA THR A 36 -10.22 20.54 44.12
C THR A 36 -10.87 19.79 45.29
N SER A 37 -10.10 18.81 45.80
CA SER A 37 -10.16 18.17 47.11
C SER A 37 -11.08 16.96 47.34
N SER A 38 -10.40 15.81 47.37
CA SER A 38 -10.09 15.03 48.58
C SER A 38 -11.22 14.41 49.42
N SER A 39 -11.10 13.07 49.50
CA SER A 39 -11.26 12.19 50.67
C SER A 39 -12.66 12.00 51.27
N THR A 40 -13.10 10.74 51.35
CA THR A 40 -13.39 10.02 52.61
C THR A 40 -13.61 8.53 52.35
N ALA A 41 -13.16 7.73 53.31
CA ALA A 41 -12.88 6.30 53.32
C ALA A 41 -14.08 5.35 53.50
N ALA A 42 -13.84 4.07 53.18
CA ALA A 42 -14.35 2.86 53.87
C ALA A 42 -13.42 1.68 53.44
N GLU A 43 -12.54 1.20 54.33
CA GLU A 43 -12.60 -0.08 55.09
C GLU A 43 -12.32 -1.32 54.19
N GLU A 44 -11.08 -1.85 54.24
CA GLU A 44 -10.63 -3.00 55.08
C GLU A 44 -11.17 -4.36 54.59
N GLU A 45 -10.32 -5.21 54.01
CA GLU A 45 -9.68 -6.34 54.71
C GLU A 45 -8.53 -6.91 53.86
N ALA A 46 -7.53 -7.40 54.59
CA ALA A 46 -6.29 -7.98 54.11
C ALA A 46 -6.48 -9.43 53.66
N GLU A 47 -5.65 -9.87 52.70
CA GLU A 47 -4.88 -11.11 52.83
C GLU A 47 -3.71 -11.05 51.84
N GLU A 48 -2.51 -11.26 52.37
CA GLU A 48 -1.28 -11.51 51.63
C GLU A 48 -1.34 -12.89 50.99
N GLU A 49 -0.72 -13.08 49.83
CA GLU A 49 0.27 -14.17 49.67
C GLU A 49 1.40 -13.75 48.72
N ASP A 50 2.58 -13.86 49.31
CA ASP A 50 3.92 -13.91 48.77
C ASP A 50 4.08 -15.06 47.75
N SER A 51 4.76 -14.81 46.64
CA SER A 51 5.57 -15.84 45.96
C SER A 51 6.67 -15.18 45.16
N THR A 52 7.70 -14.81 45.91
CA THR A 52 9.11 -14.84 45.52
C THR A 52 9.50 -15.86 44.43
N SER A 53 10.37 -15.37 43.54
CA SER A 53 11.61 -16.00 43.04
C SER A 53 11.55 -17.26 42.17
N SER A 54 12.04 -17.11 40.94
CA SER A 54 13.00 -18.08 40.37
C SER A 54 14.05 -17.31 39.57
N ASP A 55 15.18 -17.16 40.25
CA ASP A 55 16.51 -16.84 39.77
C ASP A 55 17.18 -18.10 39.15
N SER A 56 18.26 -17.89 38.40
CA SER A 56 19.24 -18.88 37.88
C SER A 56 18.83 -19.62 36.58
N GLU A 57 19.66 -19.72 35.54
CA GLU A 57 21.13 -19.85 35.50
C GLU A 57 21.80 -19.06 34.35
N GLU A 58 22.88 -18.36 34.69
CA GLU A 58 24.06 -18.10 33.85
C GLU A 58 24.70 -19.45 33.44
N MET A 59 25.12 -19.58 32.18
CA MET A 59 26.23 -20.48 31.85
C MET A 59 27.18 -19.82 30.84
N GLU A 60 28.44 -19.85 31.25
CA GLU A 60 29.64 -19.26 30.67
C GLU A 60 30.14 -19.93 29.37
N GLU A 61 31.04 -19.16 28.73
CA GLU A 61 32.24 -19.52 27.96
C GLU A 61 32.16 -19.85 26.44
N ALA A 62 32.90 -19.01 25.72
CA ALA A 62 33.39 -19.09 24.34
C ALA A 62 34.59 -20.08 24.24
N PRO A 63 35.51 -20.05 23.23
CA PRO A 63 35.49 -19.53 21.85
C PRO A 63 35.98 -20.59 20.81
N ALA A 64 35.89 -20.29 19.51
CA ALA A 64 36.91 -20.65 18.49
C ALA A 64 36.48 -20.02 17.13
N ASP A 65 37.14 -18.97 16.66
CA ASP A 65 38.33 -19.04 15.81
C ASP A 65 38.07 -19.65 14.43
N THR A 66 37.94 -18.80 13.41
CA THR A 66 38.49 -19.06 12.08
C THR A 66 38.84 -17.70 11.49
N GLU A 67 40.06 -17.28 11.80
CA GLU A 67 40.80 -16.23 11.12
C GLU A 67 41.05 -16.56 9.63
N GLU A 68 41.30 -15.49 8.89
CA GLU A 68 42.21 -15.36 7.75
C GLU A 68 41.85 -15.97 6.38
N GLU A 69 41.57 -15.03 5.48
CA GLU A 69 42.38 -14.72 4.29
C GLU A 69 42.76 -15.87 3.35
N ALA A 70 42.21 -15.78 2.14
CA ALA A 70 43.00 -16.00 0.94
C ALA A 70 42.68 -14.88 -0.06
N GLU A 71 43.41 -13.77 0.08
CA GLU A 71 43.76 -12.96 -1.08
C GLU A 71 44.58 -13.84 -2.05
N GLU A 72 44.09 -13.99 -3.28
CA GLU A 72 44.97 -14.08 -4.44
C GLU A 72 44.36 -13.28 -5.59
N ALA A 73 44.80 -12.03 -5.70
CA ALA A 73 45.20 -11.47 -6.98
C ALA A 73 46.74 -11.46 -6.96
N PRO A 74 47.43 -11.70 -8.10
CA PRO A 74 47.59 -10.56 -9.02
C PRO A 74 47.68 -10.92 -10.51
N ALA A 75 47.35 -9.90 -11.30
CA ALA A 75 48.04 -9.40 -12.50
C ALA A 75 48.35 -10.34 -13.68
N ASP A 76 47.94 -9.86 -14.87
CA ASP A 76 48.67 -9.75 -16.15
C ASP A 76 47.65 -9.90 -17.30
N GLU A 77 47.68 -9.18 -18.40
CA GLU A 77 48.45 -8.04 -18.88
C GLU A 77 47.66 -7.47 -20.06
N GLU A 78 48.02 -6.27 -20.49
CA GLU A 78 47.41 -5.52 -21.58
C GLU A 78 47.35 -6.26 -22.93
N ALA A 79 46.30 -5.99 -23.71
CA ALA A 79 46.45 -5.78 -25.15
C ALA A 79 45.26 -5.00 -25.71
N ALA A 80 45.59 -3.89 -26.34
CA ALA A 80 44.74 -2.94 -27.04
C ALA A 80 43.95 -3.55 -28.23
N ASP A 81 42.76 -3.01 -28.49
CA ASP A 81 42.33 -2.50 -29.81
C ASP A 81 40.93 -1.85 -29.66
N GLU A 82 40.87 -0.52 -29.77
CA GLU A 82 39.72 0.18 -30.39
C GLU A 82 39.79 -0.06 -31.92
N PRO A 83 38.80 0.26 -32.79
CA PRO A 83 37.47 0.85 -32.57
C PRO A 83 36.34 0.15 -33.36
N GLU A 84 35.11 0.11 -32.85
CA GLU A 84 33.90 -0.09 -33.70
C GLU A 84 32.81 0.86 -33.18
N GLU A 85 32.62 1.99 -33.86
CA GLU A 85 31.60 2.24 -34.88
C GLU A 85 30.18 2.40 -34.30
N GLU A 86 29.58 3.51 -34.72
CA GLU A 86 28.21 3.92 -34.49
C GLU A 86 27.22 2.76 -34.58
N THR A 87 26.55 2.47 -33.48
CA THR A 87 25.13 2.12 -33.55
C THR A 87 24.39 3.14 -32.73
N ALA A 88 23.96 4.20 -33.42
CA ALA A 88 22.76 4.91 -33.05
C ALA A 88 21.65 3.85 -32.97
N VAL A 89 21.34 3.43 -31.74
CA VAL A 89 20.12 2.70 -31.45
C VAL A 89 19.00 3.70 -31.71
N GLU A 90 18.51 3.70 -32.94
CA GLU A 90 17.18 4.19 -33.27
C GLU A 90 16.24 3.49 -32.29
N GLU A 91 15.78 4.21 -31.26
CA GLU A 91 14.71 3.76 -30.38
C GLU A 91 13.51 3.47 -31.27
N ALA A 92 13.38 2.20 -31.66
CA ALA A 92 12.14 1.68 -32.19
C ALA A 92 11.06 2.05 -31.17
N PRO A 93 9.86 2.51 -31.62
CA PRO A 93 8.78 2.74 -30.69
C PRO A 93 8.58 1.43 -29.93
N VAL A 94 8.86 1.48 -28.63
CA VAL A 94 8.48 0.42 -27.71
C VAL A 94 6.96 0.34 -27.93
N GLU A 95 6.48 -0.74 -28.55
CA GLU A 95 5.05 -1.01 -28.54
C GLU A 95 4.69 -1.02 -27.07
N GLU A 96 4.01 0.03 -26.61
CA GLU A 96 3.53 0.11 -25.25
C GLU A 96 2.73 -1.16 -25.04
N ALA A 97 3.21 -2.00 -24.13
CA ALA A 97 2.46 -3.17 -23.71
C ALA A 97 1.17 -2.61 -23.10
N SER A 98 0.12 -2.53 -23.92
CA SER A 98 -1.22 -2.20 -23.50
C SER A 98 -1.77 -3.39 -22.70
N GLY A 99 -1.12 -3.71 -21.57
CA GLY A 99 -1.75 -4.47 -20.50
C GLY A 99 -2.91 -3.61 -20.02
N GLY A 100 -4.09 -4.17 -19.84
CA GLY A 100 -5.43 -3.53 -19.77
C GLY A 100 -5.64 -2.29 -18.88
N PHE A 101 -4.80 -1.27 -19.04
CA PHE A 101 -4.79 0.04 -18.40
C PHE A 101 -5.08 1.16 -19.43
N GLY A 102 -5.62 0.78 -20.60
CA GLY A 102 -5.92 1.69 -21.71
C GLY A 102 -4.67 2.41 -22.24
N ASP A 103 -4.77 3.73 -22.40
CA ASP A 103 -3.70 4.60 -22.89
C ASP A 103 -2.71 5.05 -21.78
N ARG A 104 -2.77 4.45 -20.58
CA ARG A 104 -1.90 4.85 -19.47
C ARG A 104 -0.51 4.24 -19.63
N PRO A 105 0.56 5.02 -19.42
CA PRO A 105 1.92 4.50 -19.52
C PRO A 105 2.15 3.45 -18.43
N MET A 106 2.83 2.36 -18.79
CA MET A 106 3.16 1.26 -17.87
C MET A 106 4.59 1.35 -17.30
N THR A 107 5.40 2.28 -17.81
CA THR A 107 6.78 2.56 -17.39
C THR A 107 7.08 4.06 -17.50
N GLY A 108 8.25 4.49 -17.02
CA GLY A 108 8.70 5.88 -17.14
C GLY A 108 8.12 6.79 -16.08
N THR A 109 7.64 7.97 -16.46
CA THR A 109 7.07 8.96 -15.53
C THR A 109 5.60 9.18 -15.84
N ASP A 110 4.76 9.08 -14.82
CA ASP A 110 3.33 9.32 -14.94
C ASP A 110 3.06 10.81 -15.21
N PRO A 111 2.34 11.16 -16.29
CA PRO A 111 2.14 12.55 -16.69
C PRO A 111 1.23 13.33 -15.72
N GLU A 112 0.39 12.65 -14.93
CA GLU A 112 -0.54 13.30 -14.02
C GLU A 112 0.11 13.63 -12.68
N THR A 113 0.91 12.70 -12.16
CA THR A 113 1.53 12.82 -10.83
C THR A 113 2.99 13.24 -10.86
N GLY A 114 3.69 13.04 -11.99
CA GLY A 114 5.13 13.23 -12.11
C GLY A 114 5.96 12.15 -11.39
N LEU A 115 5.33 11.07 -10.93
CA LEU A 115 5.99 9.97 -10.23
C LEU A 115 6.53 8.92 -11.21
N ALA A 116 7.60 8.24 -10.82
CA ALA A 116 8.10 7.10 -11.57
C ALA A 116 7.08 5.94 -11.54
N ILE A 117 6.84 5.31 -12.67
CA ILE A 117 5.96 4.14 -12.81
C ILE A 117 6.85 2.90 -12.86
N ASN A 118 6.55 1.94 -11.99
CA ASN A 118 7.24 0.65 -11.89
C ASN A 118 8.78 0.81 -11.94
N PRO A 119 9.40 1.62 -11.07
CA PRO A 119 10.84 1.86 -11.14
C PRO A 119 11.64 0.58 -10.86
N ASP A 120 12.76 0.41 -11.57
CA ASP A 120 13.68 -0.74 -11.40
C ASP A 120 14.29 -0.84 -9.99
N SER A 121 14.34 0.29 -9.27
CA SER A 121 14.86 0.38 -7.91
C SER A 121 14.04 1.37 -7.09
N VAL A 122 13.82 1.03 -5.82
CA VAL A 122 13.12 1.87 -4.83
C VAL A 122 14.04 2.09 -3.65
N ASN A 123 14.22 3.35 -3.23
CA ASN A 123 14.98 3.72 -2.05
C ASN A 123 14.04 4.17 -0.92
N PRO A 124 14.47 4.09 0.35
CA PRO A 124 13.73 4.66 1.47
C PRO A 124 13.39 6.14 1.22
N GLY A 125 12.11 6.49 1.39
CA GLY A 125 11.57 7.82 1.15
C GLY A 125 11.00 8.04 -0.26
N ASP A 126 11.18 7.08 -1.17
CA ASP A 126 10.63 7.18 -2.52
C ASP A 126 9.11 6.95 -2.52
N THR A 127 8.42 7.76 -3.31
CA THR A 127 7.02 7.57 -3.69
C THR A 127 6.96 7.31 -5.19
N PHE A 128 6.23 6.28 -5.60
CA PHE A 128 6.19 5.79 -6.98
C PHE A 128 4.83 5.15 -7.29
N ILE A 129 4.55 4.97 -8.58
CA ILE A 129 3.33 4.30 -9.04
C ILE A 129 3.65 2.84 -9.35
N VAL A 130 2.79 1.94 -8.89
CA VAL A 130 2.78 0.54 -9.30
C VAL A 130 1.57 0.30 -10.19
N ARG A 131 1.79 -0.27 -11.37
CA ARG A 131 0.74 -0.68 -12.33
C ARG A 131 1.02 -2.09 -12.82
N GLY A 132 0.05 -3.00 -12.67
CA GLY A 132 0.21 -4.36 -13.16
C GLY A 132 -0.89 -5.32 -12.74
N GLU A 133 -0.60 -6.61 -12.85
CA GLU A 133 -1.51 -7.70 -12.50
C GLU A 133 -1.23 -8.21 -11.08
N ILE A 134 -2.28 -8.45 -10.29
CA ILE A 134 -2.15 -9.11 -8.99
C ILE A 134 -1.85 -10.60 -9.21
N ILE A 135 -0.62 -11.01 -8.87
CA ILE A 135 -0.14 -12.40 -9.02
C ILE A 135 -0.11 -13.18 -7.69
N SER A 136 -0.22 -12.50 -6.55
CA SER A 136 -0.42 -13.10 -5.24
C SER A 136 -1.06 -12.09 -4.30
N MET A 137 -1.79 -12.57 -3.29
CA MET A 137 -2.42 -11.72 -2.28
C MET A 137 -2.48 -12.41 -0.92
N ASN A 138 -2.34 -11.64 0.15
CA ASN A 138 -2.68 -12.02 1.50
C ASN A 138 -3.71 -11.00 2.02
N LEU A 139 -4.97 -11.41 2.05
CA LEU A 139 -6.10 -10.56 2.43
C LEU A 139 -6.32 -10.49 3.95
N THR A 140 -5.42 -11.05 4.76
CA THR A 140 -5.53 -11.08 6.23
C THR A 140 -4.35 -10.35 6.88
N PRO A 141 -4.61 -9.30 7.70
CA PRO A 141 -5.92 -8.72 8.02
C PRO A 141 -6.53 -7.95 6.85
N THR A 142 -7.87 -7.84 6.79
CA THR A 142 -8.56 -7.11 5.72
C THR A 142 -8.32 -5.60 5.78
N THR A 143 -7.93 -5.09 6.95
CA THR A 143 -7.65 -3.67 7.20
C THR A 143 -6.28 -3.23 6.68
N SER A 144 -5.41 -4.18 6.34
CA SER A 144 -4.08 -3.89 5.78
C SER A 144 -3.57 -5.12 5.03
N PRO A 145 -4.22 -5.47 3.92
CA PRO A 145 -3.88 -6.64 3.13
C PRO A 145 -2.57 -6.39 2.37
N GLU A 146 -1.94 -7.48 1.92
CA GLU A 146 -0.74 -7.42 1.10
C GLU A 146 -1.01 -7.96 -0.30
N PHE A 147 -0.51 -7.26 -1.31
CA PHE A 147 -0.61 -7.62 -2.71
C PHE A 147 0.79 -7.76 -3.31
N LEU A 148 0.97 -8.76 -4.18
CA LEU A 148 2.12 -8.86 -5.06
C LEU A 148 1.63 -8.56 -6.48
N ILE A 149 2.08 -7.44 -7.02
CA ILE A 149 1.70 -6.94 -8.34
C ILE A 149 2.89 -7.15 -9.28
N GLN A 150 2.62 -7.71 -10.46
CA GLN A 150 3.61 -7.85 -11.53
C GLN A 150 3.31 -6.87 -12.66
N SER A 151 4.26 -6.01 -12.97
CA SER A 151 4.17 -5.09 -14.11
C SER A 151 4.43 -5.83 -15.44
N PRO A 152 4.08 -5.23 -16.60
CA PRO A 152 4.23 -5.87 -17.91
C PRO A 152 5.67 -6.22 -18.30
N ASP A 153 6.64 -5.48 -17.79
CA ASP A 153 8.09 -5.75 -17.94
C ASP A 153 8.58 -6.89 -17.02
N GLY A 154 7.72 -7.40 -16.14
CA GLY A 154 7.97 -8.53 -15.26
C GLY A 154 8.49 -8.15 -13.86
N LEU A 155 8.66 -6.85 -13.55
CA LEU A 155 9.02 -6.41 -12.20
C LEU A 155 7.89 -6.77 -11.22
N LYS A 156 8.25 -7.03 -9.97
CA LYS A 156 7.31 -7.48 -8.93
C LYS A 156 7.38 -6.58 -7.72
N PHE A 157 6.24 -6.00 -7.36
CA PHE A 157 6.10 -5.12 -6.22
C PHE A 157 5.20 -5.77 -5.18
N ARG A 158 5.74 -5.99 -3.98
CA ARG A 158 4.93 -6.34 -2.81
C ARG A 158 4.51 -5.03 -2.15
N LEU A 159 3.21 -4.84 -1.95
CA LEU A 159 2.63 -3.66 -1.34
C LEU A 159 1.72 -4.06 -0.19
N ARG A 160 1.68 -3.23 0.85
CA ARG A 160 0.63 -3.25 1.87
C ARG A 160 -0.35 -2.11 1.58
N SER A 161 -1.63 -2.42 1.39
CA SER A 161 -2.62 -1.42 0.99
C SER A 161 -3.49 -0.93 2.13
N GLN A 162 -4.41 0.00 1.81
CA GLN A 162 -5.55 0.35 2.64
C GLN A 162 -6.52 -0.82 2.85
N ASP A 163 -7.56 -0.62 3.67
CA ASP A 163 -8.60 -1.60 3.93
C ASP A 163 -9.25 -2.08 2.61
N LEU A 164 -9.57 -3.37 2.52
CA LEU A 164 -10.36 -3.91 1.40
C LEU A 164 -11.72 -3.21 1.27
N ALA A 165 -12.29 -2.73 2.38
CA ALA A 165 -13.51 -1.93 2.39
C ALA A 165 -13.36 -0.54 1.75
N GLU A 166 -12.12 -0.11 1.50
CA GLU A 166 -11.75 1.15 0.84
C GLU A 166 -11.10 0.93 -0.52
N THR A 167 -11.02 -0.33 -0.98
CA THR A 167 -10.50 -0.70 -2.29
C THR A 167 -11.65 -0.85 -3.29
N PHE A 168 -11.59 -0.07 -4.38
CA PHE A 168 -12.62 -0.02 -5.41
C PHE A 168 -12.03 -0.21 -6.80
N PHE A 169 -12.86 -0.63 -7.74
CA PHE A 169 -12.60 -0.40 -9.16
C PHE A 169 -12.66 1.10 -9.47
N GLU A 170 -12.03 1.51 -10.56
CA GLU A 170 -12.01 2.91 -10.99
C GLU A 170 -13.40 3.50 -11.27
N ASP A 171 -14.39 2.65 -11.60
CA ASP A 171 -15.79 3.06 -11.78
C ASP A 171 -16.62 3.08 -10.49
N GLY A 172 -15.99 2.78 -9.34
CA GLY A 172 -16.59 2.78 -8.02
C GLY A 172 -17.19 1.44 -7.58
N ASP A 173 -17.14 0.40 -8.41
CA ASP A 173 -17.56 -0.94 -7.99
C ASP A 173 -16.62 -1.49 -6.90
N GLN A 174 -17.16 -2.28 -5.96
CA GLN A 174 -16.38 -2.88 -4.87
C GLN A 174 -16.45 -4.39 -4.90
N LEU A 175 -15.29 -5.02 -4.66
CA LEU A 175 -15.20 -6.46 -4.40
C LEU A 175 -15.37 -6.77 -2.92
N GLN A 176 -16.12 -7.82 -2.64
CA GLN A 176 -16.06 -8.51 -1.35
C GLN A 176 -14.77 -9.33 -1.26
N PRO A 177 -14.23 -9.60 -0.05
CA PRO A 177 -12.95 -10.32 0.11
C PRO A 177 -12.86 -11.66 -0.63
N PHE A 178 -13.96 -12.42 -0.73
CA PHE A 178 -14.00 -13.71 -1.43
C PHE A 178 -14.03 -13.61 -2.96
N GLN A 179 -14.19 -12.40 -3.51
CA GLN A 179 -14.27 -12.15 -4.96
C GLN A 179 -12.92 -11.79 -5.56
N TYR A 180 -11.95 -11.39 -4.72
CA TYR A 180 -10.58 -11.15 -5.16
C TYR A 180 -9.97 -12.43 -5.75
N GLN A 181 -9.43 -12.29 -6.94
CA GLN A 181 -8.83 -13.37 -7.72
C GLN A 181 -7.50 -12.86 -8.30
N LEU A 182 -6.58 -13.79 -8.55
CA LEU A 182 -5.37 -13.47 -9.31
C LEU A 182 -5.76 -13.08 -10.74
N GLY A 183 -4.96 -12.24 -11.38
CA GLY A 183 -5.29 -11.71 -12.71
C GLY A 183 -5.98 -10.35 -12.71
N ILE A 184 -6.42 -9.86 -11.55
CA ILE A 184 -7.02 -8.52 -11.46
C ILE A 184 -5.92 -7.48 -11.66
N LEU A 185 -6.17 -6.51 -12.53
CA LEU A 185 -5.29 -5.38 -12.75
C LEU A 185 -5.44 -4.37 -11.59
N ALA A 186 -4.33 -3.80 -11.14
CA ALA A 186 -4.31 -2.84 -10.06
C ALA A 186 -3.31 -1.71 -10.30
N GLN A 187 -3.67 -0.53 -9.83
CA GLN A 187 -2.80 0.64 -9.75
C GLN A 187 -2.74 1.14 -8.30
N ALA A 188 -1.58 1.59 -7.87
CA ALA A 188 -1.38 2.16 -6.54
C ALA A 188 -0.27 3.20 -6.54
N THR A 189 -0.41 4.25 -5.73
CA THR A 189 0.72 5.09 -5.34
C THR A 189 1.34 4.50 -4.08
N ALA A 190 2.55 3.97 -4.20
CA ALA A 190 3.27 3.32 -3.12
C ALA A 190 4.34 4.26 -2.58
N THR A 191 4.55 4.20 -1.27
CA THR A 191 5.66 4.90 -0.59
C THR A 191 6.45 3.92 0.26
N LEU A 192 7.76 3.89 0.08
CA LEU A 192 8.66 3.25 1.03
C LEU A 192 9.06 4.28 2.09
N ALA A 193 8.86 3.97 3.37
CA ALA A 193 9.13 4.92 4.44
C ALA A 193 10.60 5.41 4.43
N ALA A 194 10.86 6.64 4.86
CA ALA A 194 12.20 7.23 4.82
C ALA A 194 13.21 6.55 5.75
N ASP A 195 12.72 5.90 6.80
CA ASP A 195 13.49 5.10 7.77
C ASP A 195 13.42 3.59 7.48
N ALA A 196 12.85 3.21 6.33
CA ALA A 196 12.75 1.82 5.93
C ALA A 196 14.12 1.18 5.65
N SER A 197 14.21 -0.10 5.98
CA SER A 197 15.22 -1.01 5.47
C SER A 197 14.84 -1.51 4.07
N PRO A 198 15.80 -2.01 3.27
CA PRO A 198 15.51 -2.57 1.94
C PRO A 198 14.52 -3.76 1.94
N SER A 199 14.27 -4.39 3.08
CA SER A 199 13.33 -5.50 3.24
C SER A 199 11.91 -5.06 3.62
N ASP A 200 11.72 -3.79 3.97
CA ASP A 200 10.40 -3.28 4.34
C ASP A 200 9.49 -3.18 3.13
N ILE A 201 8.20 -3.31 3.38
CA ILE A 201 7.18 -3.34 2.34
C ILE A 201 6.65 -1.92 2.15
N PRO A 202 6.69 -1.35 0.92
CA PRO A 202 6.03 -0.09 0.63
C PRO A 202 4.53 -0.14 0.93
N THR A 203 4.00 0.96 1.44
CA THR A 203 2.57 1.10 1.76
C THR A 203 1.87 1.97 0.72
N SER A 204 0.60 1.68 0.45
CA SER A 204 -0.29 2.50 -0.36
C SER A 204 -1.61 2.68 0.36
N ASP A 205 -2.19 3.88 0.25
CA ASP A 205 -3.51 4.21 0.80
C ASP A 205 -4.56 4.38 -0.32
N ASP A 206 -4.19 4.10 -1.56
CA ASP A 206 -4.95 4.45 -2.77
C ASP A 206 -4.92 3.34 -3.83
N LEU A 207 -4.74 2.08 -3.43
CA LEU A 207 -4.84 0.96 -4.35
C LEU A 207 -6.24 0.93 -4.98
N VAL A 208 -6.28 0.95 -6.30
CA VAL A 208 -7.49 0.85 -7.12
C VAL A 208 -7.39 -0.34 -8.06
N LEU A 209 -8.52 -1.00 -8.29
CA LEU A 209 -8.65 -2.10 -9.23
C LEU A 209 -9.01 -1.55 -10.62
N VAL A 210 -8.44 -2.15 -11.66
CA VAL A 210 -8.69 -1.77 -13.03
C VAL A 210 -9.41 -2.93 -13.73
N LYS A 211 -10.46 -2.61 -14.48
CA LYS A 211 -11.18 -3.60 -15.29
C LYS A 211 -10.40 -3.84 -16.57
N ASP A 212 -10.29 -5.09 -16.98
CA ASP A 212 -9.78 -5.45 -18.29
C ASP A 212 -10.79 -4.97 -19.35
N GLU A 213 -10.39 -4.09 -20.26
CA GLU A 213 -11.25 -3.47 -21.29
C GLU A 213 -11.40 -4.33 -22.57
#